data_AF-A0A512RFK0-F1
#
_entry.id   AF-A0A512RFK0-F1
#
_cell.length_a   1.000
_cell.length_b   1.000
_cell.length_c   1.000
_cell.angle_alpha   90.00
_cell.angle_beta   90.00
_cell.angle_gamma   90.00
#
_symmetry.space_group_name_H-M   'P 1'
#
loop_
_entity.id
_entity.type
_entity.pdbx_description
1 polymer ?
#
loop_
_entity_poly.entity_id
_entity_poly.type
_entity_poly.pdbx_seq_one_letter_code
_entity_poly.pdbx_strand_id
1 'polypeptide(L)'
;MDNKKISAQLKQLEGKTFLYAGQIHFIQRCVLDEEQDKCTIQTNLNLFERKIEAVTAFLSYWEPFDRVNRMEHSQHPPTELQRIMESQLSVGDQLMQVLNESIEKVRKDKSYIPQAQAINNNVNTMVNIVKLRLGLWKQMKGSSHR
;
A
#
# COMPACT_ATOMS: atom_id res chain seq x y z
N MET A 1 -16.30 3.06 32.13
CA MET A 1 -15.93 3.88 30.96
C MET A 1 -17.17 3.97 30.06
N ASP A 2 -17.40 5.10 29.37
CA ASP A 2 -18.58 5.24 28.51
C ASP A 2 -18.43 4.40 27.23
N ASN A 3 -18.97 3.17 27.20
CA ASN A 3 -18.94 2.28 26.04
C ASN A 3 -19.47 2.96 24.76
N LYS A 4 -20.39 3.93 24.90
CA LYS A 4 -20.91 4.78 23.81
C LYS A 4 -19.85 5.70 23.19
N LYS A 5 -18.86 6.17 23.95
CA LYS A 5 -17.77 7.00 23.42
C LYS A 5 -16.78 6.16 22.62
N ILE A 6 -16.47 4.96 23.10
CA ILE A 6 -15.57 4.02 22.43
C ILE A 6 -16.18 3.56 21.10
N SER A 7 -17.47 3.22 21.07
CA SER A 7 -18.14 2.84 19.83
C SER A 7 -18.18 3.97 18.80
N ALA A 8 -18.37 5.22 19.23
CA ALA A 8 -18.30 6.38 18.36
C ALA A 8 -16.90 6.60 17.80
N GLN A 9 -15.85 6.46 18.62
CA GLN A 9 -14.46 6.53 18.17
C GLN A 9 -14.16 5.43 17.15
N LEU A 10 -14.51 4.17 17.44
CA LEU A 10 -14.28 3.04 16.53
C LEU A 10 -14.93 3.24 15.16
N LYS A 11 -16.17 3.75 15.12
CA LYS A 11 -16.84 4.09 13.85
C LYS A 11 -16.13 5.18 13.06
N GLN A 12 -15.47 6.13 13.72
CA GLN A 12 -14.69 7.16 13.03
C GLN A 12 -13.37 6.65 12.46
N LEU A 13 -12.92 5.47 12.89
CA LEU A 13 -11.70 4.83 12.40
C LEU A 13 -11.96 3.94 11.17
N GLU A 14 -13.20 3.47 10.98
CA GLU A 14 -13.59 2.70 9.80
C GLU A 14 -13.34 3.50 8.51
N GLY A 15 -12.74 2.85 7.52
CA GLY A 15 -12.38 3.46 6.24
C GLY A 15 -11.12 4.32 6.26
N LYS A 16 -10.39 4.39 7.38
CA LYS A 16 -9.13 5.13 7.50
C LYS A 16 -7.91 4.21 7.54
N THR A 17 -6.76 4.77 7.17
CA THR A 17 -5.45 4.10 7.19
C THR A 17 -4.60 4.56 8.37
N PHE A 18 -3.96 3.59 9.01
CA PHE A 18 -3.09 3.81 10.16
C PHE A 18 -1.79 3.02 10.02
N LEU A 19 -0.70 3.54 10.54
CA LEU A 19 0.55 2.83 10.74
C LEU A 19 0.51 2.17 12.13
N TYR A 20 0.67 0.85 12.16
CA TYR A 20 0.79 0.09 13.39
C TYR A 20 1.80 -1.04 13.20
N ALA A 21 2.71 -1.22 14.17
CA ALA A 21 3.80 -2.22 14.11
C ALA A 21 4.61 -2.20 12.78
N GLY A 22 4.82 -1.02 12.19
CA GLY A 22 5.56 -0.84 10.94
C GLY A 22 4.80 -1.26 9.67
N GLN A 23 3.50 -1.58 9.78
CA GLN A 23 2.64 -1.94 8.66
C GLN A 23 1.47 -0.95 8.53
N ILE A 24 1.03 -0.71 7.29
CA ILE A 24 -0.13 0.14 7.02
C ILE A 24 -1.38 -0.73 7.08
N HIS A 25 -2.25 -0.42 8.03
CA HIS A 25 -3.53 -1.07 8.25
C HIS A 25 -4.66 -0.16 7.76
N PHE A 26 -5.45 -0.65 6.82
CA PHE A 26 -6.74 -0.07 6.44
C PHE A 26 -7.83 -0.72 7.29
N ILE A 27 -8.53 0.07 8.11
CA ILE A 27 -9.59 -0.43 8.98
C ILE A 27 -10.86 -0.63 8.15
N GLN A 28 -11.25 -1.90 7.98
CA GLN A 28 -12.44 -2.28 7.22
C GLN A 28 -13.70 -2.20 8.07
N ARG A 29 -13.61 -2.68 9.31
CA ARG A 29 -14.76 -2.78 10.22
C ARG A 29 -14.30 -2.85 11.67
N CYS A 30 -15.03 -2.19 12.56
CA CYS A 30 -14.89 -2.32 14.00
C CYS A 30 -16.21 -2.82 14.60
N VAL A 31 -16.15 -3.93 15.33
CA VAL A 31 -17.30 -4.50 16.04
C VAL A 31 -17.02 -4.46 17.53
N LEU A 32 -17.97 -3.93 18.30
CA LEU A 32 -17.93 -3.95 19.75
C LEU A 32 -19.05 -4.87 20.22
N ASP A 33 -18.67 -5.93 20.93
CA ASP A 33 -19.55 -6.93 21.52
C ASP A 33 -19.59 -6.67 23.03
N GLU A 34 -20.66 -6.03 23.49
CA GLU A 34 -20.88 -5.71 24.90
C GLU A 34 -21.20 -6.96 25.74
N GLU A 35 -21.75 -8.01 25.13
CA GLU A 35 -22.11 -9.25 25.84
C GLU A 35 -20.88 -10.08 26.16
N GLN A 36 -19.90 -10.10 25.25
CA GLN A 36 -18.64 -10.85 25.43
C GLN A 36 -17.46 -10.01 25.95
N ASP A 37 -17.66 -8.72 26.25
CA ASP A 37 -16.60 -7.77 26.62
C ASP A 37 -15.42 -7.76 25.63
N LYS A 38 -15.74 -7.75 24.33
CA LYS A 38 -14.76 -7.85 23.25
C LYS A 38 -14.94 -6.77 22.21
N CYS A 39 -13.82 -6.30 21.69
CA CYS A 39 -13.74 -5.43 20.53
C CYS A 39 -12.91 -6.12 19.46
N THR A 40 -13.45 -6.15 18.26
CA THR A 40 -12.85 -6.75 17.08
C THR A 40 -12.60 -5.68 16.05
N ILE A 41 -11.33 -5.42 15.72
CA ILE A 41 -10.91 -4.51 14.67
C ILE A 41 -10.42 -5.34 13.49
N GLN A 42 -11.17 -5.30 12.39
CA GLN A 42 -10.82 -5.96 11.14
C GLN A 42 -10.11 -4.99 10.22
N THR A 43 -8.91 -5.37 9.79
CA THR A 43 -8.11 -4.63 8.81
C THR A 43 -7.88 -5.45 7.56
N ASN A 44 -7.30 -4.83 6.53
CA ASN A 44 -6.82 -5.53 5.34
C ASN A 44 -5.76 -6.61 5.61
N LEU A 45 -5.00 -6.52 6.71
CA LEU A 45 -3.90 -7.44 7.01
C LEU A 45 -4.23 -8.43 8.13
N ASN A 46 -4.94 -7.97 9.17
CA ASN A 46 -5.10 -8.70 10.42
C ASN A 46 -6.47 -8.43 11.05
N LEU A 47 -6.90 -9.40 11.88
CA LEU A 47 -8.00 -9.29 12.81
C LEU A 47 -7.44 -9.10 14.22
N PHE A 48 -7.84 -8.03 14.91
CA PHE A 48 -7.41 -7.75 16.28
C PHE A 48 -8.58 -7.88 17.23
N GLU A 49 -8.51 -8.84 18.14
CA GLU A 49 -9.49 -9.04 19.20
C GLU A 49 -8.89 -8.61 20.54
N ARG A 50 -9.57 -7.69 21.23
CA ARG A 50 -9.12 -7.14 22.52
C ARG A 50 -10.31 -6.91 23.45
N LYS A 51 -10.05 -6.95 24.77
CA LYS A 51 -11.03 -6.52 25.77
C LYS A 51 -11.33 -5.03 25.62
N ILE A 52 -12.56 -4.61 25.86
CA ILE A 52 -13.01 -3.22 25.65
C ILE A 52 -12.12 -2.23 26.41
N GLU A 53 -11.75 -2.55 27.64
CA GLU A 53 -10.89 -1.72 28.50
C GLU A 53 -9.50 -1.45 27.90
N ALA A 54 -8.95 -2.41 27.15
CA ALA A 54 -7.61 -2.33 26.56
C ALA A 54 -7.61 -1.65 25.18
N VAL A 55 -8.78 -1.44 24.55
CA VAL A 55 -8.89 -0.90 23.19
C VAL A 55 -8.36 0.52 23.11
N THR A 56 -8.65 1.37 24.09
CA THR A 56 -8.20 2.77 24.06
C THR A 56 -6.68 2.86 24.12
N ALA A 57 -6.04 2.07 24.99
CA ALA A 57 -4.58 1.98 25.04
C ALA A 57 -4.02 1.37 23.74
N PHE A 58 -4.66 0.34 23.19
CA PHE A 58 -4.27 -0.28 21.94
C PHE A 58 -4.29 0.71 20.77
N LEU A 59 -5.36 1.50 20.64
CA LEU A 59 -5.51 2.51 19.58
C LEU A 59 -4.52 3.67 19.73
N SER A 60 -3.98 3.93 20.92
CA SER A 60 -2.97 4.99 21.10
C SER A 60 -1.66 4.70 20.36
N TYR A 61 -1.39 3.44 20.01
CA TYR A 61 -0.24 3.03 19.22
C TYR A 61 -0.46 3.14 17.70
N TRP A 62 -1.65 3.58 17.26
CA TRP A 62 -2.00 3.67 15.84
C TRP A 62 -1.81 5.11 15.38
N GLU A 63 -0.88 5.32 14.46
CA GLU A 63 -0.60 6.65 13.91
C GLU A 63 -1.38 6.86 12.61
N PRO A 64 -2.13 7.97 12.45
CA PRO A 64 -2.81 8.28 11.21
C PRO A 64 -1.83 8.32 10.03
N PHE A 65 -2.18 7.65 8.93
CA PHE A 65 -1.34 7.61 7.73
C PHE A 65 -2.07 8.28 6.56
N ASP A 66 -1.77 9.56 6.33
CA ASP A 66 -2.46 10.45 5.37
C ASP A 66 -1.86 10.43 3.94
N ARG A 67 -1.07 9.43 3.55
CA ARG A 67 -0.72 9.29 2.12
C ARG A 67 -1.93 8.77 1.36
N VAL A 68 -2.79 9.72 1.00
CA VAL A 68 -3.91 9.58 0.07
C VAL A 68 -3.39 9.06 -1.26
N ASN A 69 -3.30 7.74 -1.40
CA ASN A 69 -3.27 7.06 -2.69
C ASN A 69 -4.01 5.74 -2.52
N ARG A 70 -5.34 5.84 -2.64
CA ARG A 70 -6.26 4.79 -3.10
C ARG A 70 -5.75 3.35 -2.91
N MET A 71 -5.77 2.85 -1.67
CA MET A 71 -5.86 1.40 -1.49
C MET A 71 -7.30 0.98 -1.80
N GLU A 72 -7.55 0.71 -3.08
CA GLU A 72 -8.77 0.02 -3.49
C GLU A 72 -8.88 -1.31 -2.74
N HIS A 73 -10.10 -1.62 -2.32
CA HIS A 73 -10.44 -2.76 -1.50
C HIS A 73 -10.02 -4.07 -2.19
N SER A 74 -8.88 -4.64 -1.79
CA SER A 74 -8.60 -6.05 -2.05
C SER A 74 -8.76 -6.82 -0.74
N GLN A 75 -9.78 -7.69 -0.69
CA GLN A 75 -10.14 -8.52 0.48
C GLN A 75 -9.19 -9.71 0.69
N HIS A 76 -7.94 -9.62 0.23
CA HIS A 76 -6.96 -10.69 0.36
C HIS A 76 -5.66 -10.13 0.94
N PRO A 77 -5.00 -10.84 1.88
CA PRO A 77 -3.69 -10.43 2.35
C PRO A 77 -2.76 -10.33 1.14
N PRO A 78 -2.03 -9.21 0.98
CA PRO A 78 -1.20 -9.01 -0.20
C PRO A 78 -0.12 -10.07 -0.18
N THR A 79 -0.22 -10.98 -1.16
CA THR A 79 0.86 -11.89 -1.49
C THR A 79 2.12 -11.06 -1.75
N GLU A 80 3.31 -11.62 -1.54
CA GLU A 80 4.58 -10.96 -1.81
C GLU A 80 4.62 -10.35 -3.24
N LEU A 81 3.87 -10.95 -4.17
CA LEU A 81 3.59 -10.44 -5.51
C LEU A 81 2.92 -9.05 -5.51
N GLN A 82 1.92 -8.83 -4.67
CA GLN A 82 1.17 -7.58 -4.60
C GLN A 82 2.00 -6.46 -3.95
N ARG A 83 2.84 -6.77 -2.94
CA ARG A 83 3.81 -5.80 -2.41
C ARG A 83 4.88 -5.42 -3.42
N ILE A 84 5.37 -6.40 -4.19
CA ILE A 84 6.33 -6.14 -5.28
C ILE A 84 5.65 -5.31 -6.38
N MET A 85 4.41 -5.61 -6.75
CA MET A 85 3.64 -4.83 -7.74
C MET A 85 3.33 -3.41 -7.24
N GLU A 86 2.95 -3.22 -5.98
CA GLU A 86 2.73 -1.91 -5.36
C GLU A 86 4.03 -1.08 -5.32
N SER A 87 5.17 -1.71 -5.01
CA SER A 87 6.48 -1.05 -5.10
C SER A 87 6.88 -0.69 -6.55
N GLN A 88 6.47 -1.50 -7.53
CA GLN A 88 6.74 -1.25 -8.95
C GLN A 88 5.77 -0.24 -9.59
N LEU A 89 4.53 -0.16 -9.11
CA LEU A 89 3.56 0.88 -9.49
C LEU A 89 4.10 2.26 -9.10
N SER A 90 4.66 2.37 -7.89
CA SER A 90 5.38 3.57 -7.42
C SER A 90 6.55 3.99 -8.33
N VAL A 91 7.36 3.03 -8.79
CA VAL A 91 8.47 3.30 -9.72
C VAL A 91 7.95 3.63 -11.13
N GLY A 92 6.88 2.97 -11.58
CA GLY A 92 6.23 3.23 -12.86
C GLY A 92 5.68 4.65 -12.95
N ASP A 93 5.00 5.11 -11.89
CA ASP A 93 4.45 6.46 -11.79
C ASP A 93 5.56 7.52 -11.77
N GLN A 94 6.66 7.26 -11.04
CA GLN A 94 7.83 8.14 -11.04
C GLN A 94 8.52 8.20 -12.42
N LEU A 95 8.64 7.07 -13.13
CA LEU A 95 9.21 7.04 -14.47
C LEU A 95 8.33 7.78 -15.48
N MET A 96 7.01 7.62 -15.37
CA MET A 96 6.04 8.36 -16.19
C MET A 96 6.14 9.86 -15.94
N GLN A 97 6.30 10.28 -14.68
CA GLN A 97 6.52 11.68 -14.35
C GLN A 97 7.81 12.22 -14.99
N VAL A 98 8.93 11.51 -14.85
CA VAL A 98 10.24 11.93 -15.43
C VAL A 98 10.18 12.00 -16.96
N LEU A 99 9.49 11.07 -17.62
CA LEU A 99 9.30 11.09 -19.07
C LEU A 99 8.45 12.28 -19.50
N ASN A 100 7.35 12.57 -18.80
CA ASN A 100 6.51 13.73 -19.09
C ASN A 100 7.27 15.05 -18.91
N GLU A 101 8.07 15.17 -17.83
CA GLU A 101 8.94 16.32 -17.61
C GLU A 101 10.00 16.47 -18.70
N SER A 102 10.58 15.36 -19.17
CA SER A 102 11.53 15.37 -20.28
C SER A 102 10.86 15.80 -21.59
N ILE A 103 9.63 15.37 -21.87
CA ILE A 103 8.85 15.78 -23.04
C ILE A 103 8.55 17.29 -22.98
N GLU A 104 8.16 17.81 -21.81
CA GLU A 104 7.95 19.24 -21.61
C GLU A 104 9.21 20.06 -21.87
N LYS A 105 10.36 19.60 -21.37
CA LYS A 105 11.65 20.29 -21.57
C LYS A 105 12.07 20.29 -23.04
N VAL A 106 11.91 19.18 -23.76
CA VAL A 106 12.21 19.12 -25.21
C VAL A 106 11.27 20.01 -26.03
N ARG A 107 10.00 20.13 -25.62
CA ARG A 107 9.04 21.04 -26.27
C ARG A 107 9.42 22.50 -26.09
N LYS A 108 9.96 22.88 -24.93
CA LYS A 108 10.38 24.26 -24.60
C LYS A 108 11.77 24.58 -25.13
N ASP A 109 12.67 23.60 -25.17
CA ASP A 109 14.05 23.75 -25.63
C ASP A 109 14.54 22.49 -26.36
N LYS A 110 14.83 22.66 -27.66
CA LYS A 110 15.36 21.59 -28.51
C LYS A 110 16.80 21.20 -28.16
N SER A 111 17.53 22.02 -27.42
CA SER A 111 18.86 21.67 -26.92
C SER A 111 18.82 20.51 -25.91
N TYR A 112 17.63 20.21 -25.35
CA TYR A 112 17.42 19.15 -24.38
C TYR A 112 17.28 17.73 -24.99
N ILE A 113 17.25 17.62 -26.32
CA ILE A 113 17.09 16.35 -27.06
C ILE A 113 18.12 15.27 -26.65
N PRO A 114 19.43 15.57 -26.50
CA PRO A 114 20.42 14.56 -26.10
C PRO A 114 20.17 14.00 -24.70
N GLN A 115 19.72 14.84 -23.76
CA GLN A 115 19.40 14.40 -22.40
C GLN A 115 18.12 13.55 -22.38
N ALA A 116 17.12 13.89 -23.20
CA ALA A 116 15.91 13.09 -23.35
C ALA A 116 16.20 11.70 -23.95
N GLN A 117 17.15 11.59 -24.88
CA GLN A 117 17.59 10.29 -25.41
C GLN A 117 18.26 9.42 -24.32
N ALA A 118 19.10 10.02 -23.46
CA ALA A 118 19.69 9.31 -22.33
C ALA A 118 18.62 8.81 -21.34
N ILE A 119 17.61 9.63 -21.05
CA ILE A 119 16.47 9.24 -20.21
C ILE A 119 15.72 8.05 -20.82
N ASN A 120 15.42 8.10 -22.12
CA ASN A 120 14.75 6.99 -22.81
C ASN A 120 15.54 5.67 -22.75
N ASN A 121 16.88 5.74 -22.92
CA ASN A 121 17.74 4.56 -22.81
C ASN A 121 17.73 3.96 -21.40
N ASN A 122 17.71 4.80 -20.37
CA ASN A 122 17.59 4.35 -18.98
C ASN A 122 16.25 3.70 -18.69
N VAL A 123 15.14 4.25 -19.20
CA VAL A 123 13.81 3.65 -19.09
C VAL A 123 13.75 2.28 -19.78
N ASN A 124 14.29 2.16 -20.99
CA ASN A 124 14.35 0.88 -21.70
C ASN A 124 15.15 -0.17 -20.92
N THR A 125 16.25 0.23 -20.28
CA THR A 125 17.05 -0.65 -19.43
C THR A 125 16.24 -1.13 -18.22
N MET A 126 15.48 -0.24 -17.57
CA MET A 126 14.60 -0.61 -16.45
C MET A 126 13.49 -1.58 -16.87
N VAL A 127 12.85 -1.36 -18.03
CA VAL A 127 11.86 -2.28 -18.60
C VAL A 127 12.46 -3.66 -18.84
N ASN A 128 13.69 -3.73 -19.35
CA ASN A 128 14.38 -5.00 -19.59
C ASN A 128 14.70 -5.74 -18.29
N ILE A 129 15.08 -5.02 -17.23
CA ILE A 129 15.28 -5.61 -15.89
C ILE A 129 13.97 -6.21 -15.35
N VAL A 130 12.85 -5.50 -15.50
CA VAL A 130 11.52 -6.01 -15.09
C VAL A 130 11.16 -7.26 -15.88
N LYS A 131 11.35 -7.25 -17.21
CA LYS A 131 11.14 -8.43 -18.07
C LYS A 131 11.98 -9.62 -17.63
N LEU A 132 13.26 -9.42 -17.32
CA LEU A 132 14.16 -10.46 -16.83
C LEU A 132 13.67 -11.04 -15.49
N ARG A 133 13.28 -10.19 -14.55
CA ARG A 133 12.74 -10.63 -13.25
C ARG A 133 11.46 -11.45 -13.41
N LEU A 134 10.54 -11.02 -14.27
CA LEU A 134 9.32 -11.77 -14.59
C LEU A 134 9.63 -13.11 -15.27
N GLY A 135 10.64 -13.15 -16.14
CA GLY A 135 11.11 -14.38 -16.80
C GLY A 135 11.69 -15.39 -15.81
N LEU A 136 12.58 -14.96 -14.92
CA LEU A 136 13.15 -15.79 -13.85
C LEU A 136 12.06 -16.34 -12.92
N TRP A 137 11.09 -15.51 -12.57
CA TRP A 137 9.97 -15.95 -11.72
C TRP A 137 9.08 -16.99 -12.41
N LYS A 138 8.79 -16.83 -13.71
CA LYS A 138 8.07 -17.82 -14.51
C LYS A 138 8.82 -19.17 -14.52
N GLN A 139 10.14 -19.15 -14.60
CA GLN A 139 10.96 -20.36 -14.51
C GLN A 139 10.91 -21.00 -13.11
N MET A 140 11.04 -20.21 -12.04
CA MET A 140 10.97 -20.71 -10.67
C MET A 140 9.62 -21.36 -10.33
N LYS A 141 8.50 -20.80 -10.82
CA LYS A 141 7.18 -21.44 -10.67
C LYS A 141 7.01 -22.72 -11.50
N GLY A 142 7.66 -22.80 -12.66
CA GLY A 142 7.66 -24.00 -13.50
C GLY A 142 8.48 -25.17 -12.93
N SER A 143 9.47 -24.90 -12.10
CA SER A 143 10.33 -25.92 -11.46
C SER A 143 9.71 -26.59 -10.23
N SER A 144 8.57 -26.11 -9.74
CA SER A 144 7.90 -26.67 -8.54
C SER A 144 6.93 -27.83 -8.85
N HIS A 145 6.88 -28.32 -10.09
CA HIS A 145 6.00 -29.42 -10.54
C HIS A 145 6.76 -30.54 -11.29
N ARG A 146 8.03 -30.80 -10.92
CA ARG A 146 8.73 -32.03 -11.31
C ARG A 146 9.31 -32.73 -10.09
#